data_AF-A0A9Q0GGH4-F1
#
_entry.id   AF-A0A9Q0GGH4-F1
#
_cell.length_a   1.000
_cell.length_b   1.000
_cell.length_c   1.000
_cell.angle_alpha   90.00
_cell.angle_beta   90.00
_cell.angle_gamma   90.00
#
_symmetry.space_group_name_H-M   'P 1'
#
loop_
_entity.id
_entity.type
_entity.pdbx_description
1 polymer ?
#
loop_
_entity_poly.entity_id
_entity_poly.type
_entity_poly.pdbx_seq_one_letter_code
_entity_poly.pdbx_strand_id
1 'polypeptide(L)'
;METEYQQQIIFEDDFKEEMLTIRFSKGREAPKDTDVGATLGGMISRTCLVGKVYSDRIFTAGLVKSGLERAWTLKGEFRVTEKGNNVFIIGCELEDDCDKIMRGVPWLMSNMHMNFKRWFPNMSIKQIPFRLSTFWIQLHDLPLEFLDEYKIRKICNVFSAMTEIDERIESIMGWNGFVRVRIEFLPEKPLMPGIFIYIDEGQRHWIKI
;
A
#
# COMPACT_ATOMS: atom_id res chain seq x y z
N MET A 1 -2.46 -31.94 51.83
CA MET A 1 -1.02 -31.70 51.62
C MET A 1 -0.80 -31.72 50.13
N GLU A 2 -0.76 -30.52 49.57
CA GLU A 2 -0.51 -30.23 48.16
C GLU A 2 0.96 -30.54 47.82
N THR A 3 1.20 -30.94 46.58
CA THR A 3 2.53 -30.89 45.96
C THR A 3 2.36 -30.19 44.62
N GLU A 4 3.09 -29.08 44.46
CA GLU A 4 3.17 -28.26 43.26
C GLU A 4 3.72 -29.04 42.06
N TYR A 5 3.16 -28.77 40.88
CA TYR A 5 3.82 -29.00 39.59
C TYR A 5 3.69 -27.73 38.75
N GLN A 6 4.84 -27.19 38.35
CA GLN A 6 4.94 -26.11 37.36
C GLN A 6 4.44 -26.59 35.99
N GLN A 7 3.68 -25.75 35.30
CA GLN A 7 3.38 -25.90 33.88
C GLN A 7 4.15 -24.87 33.06
N GLN A 8 4.93 -25.41 32.13
CA GLN A 8 5.67 -24.73 31.07
C GLN A 8 4.69 -24.47 29.90
N ILE A 9 4.69 -23.25 29.35
CA ILE A 9 3.86 -22.87 28.21
C ILE A 9 4.56 -23.34 26.93
N ILE A 10 3.93 -24.26 26.20
CA ILE A 10 4.30 -24.65 24.83
C ILE A 10 3.23 -24.07 23.91
N PHE A 11 3.63 -23.23 22.95
CA PHE A 11 2.76 -22.74 21.88
C PHE A 11 2.77 -23.76 20.75
N GLU A 12 1.61 -24.37 20.48
CA GLU A 12 1.36 -25.13 19.24
C GLU A 12 0.34 -24.37 18.39
N ASP A 13 0.72 -24.20 17.13
CA ASP A 13 -0.04 -23.61 16.02
C ASP A 13 -1.25 -24.48 15.66
N ASP A 14 -2.47 -23.98 15.86
CA ASP A 14 -3.67 -24.60 15.33
C ASP A 14 -4.67 -23.55 14.82
N PHE A 15 -4.67 -23.34 13.49
CA PHE A 15 -5.89 -23.00 12.77
C PHE A 15 -5.79 -23.45 11.32
N LYS A 16 -5.95 -24.76 11.09
CA LYS A 16 -6.15 -25.36 9.77
C LYS A 16 -7.61 -25.80 9.58
N GLU A 17 -8.19 -25.24 8.53
CA GLU A 17 -9.11 -25.88 7.58
C GLU A 17 -10.37 -26.60 8.09
N GLU A 18 -11.50 -25.89 8.08
CA GLU A 18 -12.80 -26.48 7.69
C GLU A 18 -13.24 -25.87 6.35
N MET A 19 -12.82 -26.49 5.24
CA MET A 19 -13.45 -26.31 3.94
C MET A 19 -14.53 -27.38 3.75
N LEU A 20 -15.77 -26.94 3.55
CA LEU A 20 -16.88 -27.78 3.11
C LEU A 20 -16.58 -28.41 1.74
N THR A 21 -16.35 -29.72 1.72
CA THR A 21 -16.10 -30.52 0.52
C THR A 21 -17.35 -30.64 -0.35
N ILE A 22 -17.41 -29.90 -1.46
CA ILE A 22 -18.33 -30.21 -2.57
C ILE A 22 -17.75 -31.40 -3.35
N ARG A 23 -18.40 -32.56 -3.28
CA ARG A 23 -18.02 -33.75 -4.05
C ARG A 23 -18.43 -33.57 -5.51
N PHE A 24 -17.46 -33.36 -6.41
CA PHE A 24 -17.66 -33.53 -7.84
C PHE A 24 -17.36 -34.98 -8.25
N SER A 25 -18.33 -35.62 -8.92
CA SER A 25 -18.21 -36.95 -9.49
C SER A 25 -17.18 -37.00 -10.63
N LYS A 26 -16.33 -38.03 -10.61
CA LYS A 26 -15.34 -38.42 -11.61
C LYS A 26 -15.80 -38.21 -13.07
N GLY A 27 -14.93 -37.59 -13.87
CA GLY A 27 -14.97 -37.73 -15.33
C GLY A 27 -14.68 -36.46 -16.12
N ARG A 28 -13.43 -35.98 -16.06
CA ARG A 28 -12.72 -35.29 -17.15
C ARG A 28 -11.28 -35.08 -16.68
N GLU A 29 -10.31 -35.56 -17.47
CA GLU A 29 -8.90 -35.24 -17.24
C GLU A 29 -8.74 -33.72 -17.18
N ALA A 30 -7.97 -33.23 -16.21
CA ALA A 30 -7.62 -31.82 -16.15
C ALA A 30 -6.95 -31.43 -17.48
N PRO A 31 -7.28 -30.26 -18.06
CA PRO A 31 -6.56 -29.78 -19.23
C PRO A 31 -5.07 -29.77 -18.90
N LYS A 32 -4.24 -30.37 -19.75
CA LYS A 32 -2.79 -30.34 -19.59
C LYS A 32 -2.38 -28.88 -19.46
N ASP A 33 -1.68 -28.56 -18.38
CA ASP A 33 -1.11 -27.22 -18.19
C ASP A 33 -0.32 -26.85 -19.44
N THR A 34 -0.82 -25.84 -20.15
CA THR A 34 -0.13 -25.32 -21.32
C THR A 34 0.91 -24.36 -20.79
N ASP A 35 2.18 -24.70 -20.91
CA ASP A 35 3.28 -23.78 -20.65
C ASP A 35 3.22 -22.67 -21.71
N VAL A 36 2.59 -21.55 -21.35
CA VAL A 36 2.54 -20.34 -22.16
C VAL A 36 3.82 -19.56 -21.81
N GLY A 37 4.93 -19.95 -22.45
CA GLY A 37 6.29 -19.53 -22.11
C GLY A 37 6.42 -18.09 -21.59
N ALA A 38 7.13 -17.95 -20.46
CA ALA A 38 7.39 -16.67 -19.80
C ALA A 38 8.38 -15.82 -20.61
N THR A 39 7.86 -14.95 -21.49
CA THR A 39 8.68 -13.89 -22.12
C THR A 39 7.95 -12.53 -22.11
N LEU A 40 6.61 -12.52 -22.14
CA LEU A 40 5.80 -11.30 -22.05
C LEU A 40 5.48 -10.86 -20.61
N GLY A 41 5.50 -11.80 -19.64
CA GLY A 41 5.08 -11.53 -18.25
C GLY A 41 5.91 -10.44 -17.57
N GLY A 42 7.23 -10.44 -17.77
CA GLY A 42 8.13 -9.47 -17.15
C GLY A 42 7.90 -8.02 -17.59
N MET A 43 7.62 -7.79 -18.88
CA MET A 43 7.33 -6.45 -19.40
C MET A 43 5.95 -5.94 -18.98
N ILE A 44 4.93 -6.81 -19.01
CA ILE A 44 3.56 -6.45 -18.59
C ILE A 44 3.56 -6.04 -17.11
N SER A 45 4.37 -6.67 -16.26
CA SER A 45 4.46 -6.32 -14.83
C SER A 45 4.89 -4.88 -14.55
N ARG A 46 5.79 -4.34 -15.36
CA ARG A 46 6.39 -3.02 -15.12
C ARG A 46 5.52 -1.88 -15.65
N THR A 47 4.74 -2.15 -16.70
CA THR A 47 3.84 -1.19 -17.34
C THR A 47 2.38 -1.35 -16.94
N CYS A 48 2.06 -2.21 -15.97
CA CYS A 48 0.70 -2.39 -15.48
C CYS A 48 0.57 -2.08 -13.98
N LEU A 49 -0.44 -1.28 -13.67
CA LEU A 49 -0.90 -1.03 -12.30
C LEU A 49 -2.31 -1.58 -12.14
N VAL A 50 -2.65 -1.91 -10.90
CA VAL A 50 -4.03 -2.16 -10.50
C VAL A 50 -4.45 -1.09 -9.51
N GLY A 51 -5.50 -0.37 -9.85
CA GLY A 51 -6.09 0.69 -9.05
C GLY A 51 -7.40 0.24 -8.40
N LYS A 52 -7.63 0.63 -7.16
CA LYS A 52 -8.92 0.46 -6.47
C LYS A 52 -9.43 1.80 -5.96
N VAL A 53 -10.69 2.14 -6.27
CA VAL A 53 -11.38 3.31 -5.71
C VAL A 53 -12.18 2.87 -4.49
N TYR A 54 -11.95 3.51 -3.33
CA TYR A 54 -12.67 3.23 -2.09
C TYR A 54 -13.93 4.07 -2.05
N SER A 55 -15.02 3.52 -2.57
CA SER A 55 -16.33 4.18 -2.63
C SER A 55 -17.45 3.16 -2.78
N ASP A 56 -18.63 3.49 -2.25
CA ASP A 56 -19.87 2.75 -2.52
C ASP A 56 -20.43 3.05 -3.91
N ARG A 57 -19.99 4.15 -4.54
CA ARG A 57 -20.36 4.50 -5.92
C ARG A 57 -19.61 3.60 -6.89
N ILE A 58 -20.29 3.11 -7.91
CA ILE A 58 -19.66 2.32 -8.98
C ILE A 58 -19.08 3.27 -10.03
N PHE A 59 -17.81 3.06 -10.37
CA PHE A 59 -17.11 3.82 -11.39
C PHE A 59 -16.92 2.98 -12.66
N THR A 60 -17.20 3.55 -13.83
CA THR A 60 -16.91 2.90 -15.11
C THR A 60 -15.48 3.17 -15.55
N ALA A 61 -14.91 2.28 -16.37
CA ALA A 61 -13.57 2.48 -16.96
C ALA A 61 -13.43 3.84 -17.68
N GLY A 62 -14.46 4.28 -18.41
CA GLY A 62 -14.44 5.56 -19.13
C GLY A 62 -14.40 6.78 -18.20
N LEU A 63 -15.15 6.74 -17.10
CA LEU A 63 -15.15 7.79 -16.09
C LEU A 63 -13.78 7.88 -15.41
N VAL A 64 -13.23 6.74 -15.00
CA VAL A 64 -11.89 6.66 -14.40
C VAL A 64 -10.84 7.17 -15.38
N LYS A 65 -10.85 6.70 -16.64
CA LYS A 65 -9.90 7.17 -17.66
C LYS A 65 -9.92 8.69 -17.81
N SER A 66 -11.11 9.27 -17.99
CA SER A 66 -11.28 10.72 -18.16
C SER A 66 -10.86 11.51 -16.90
N GLY A 67 -11.06 10.94 -15.71
CA GLY A 67 -10.59 11.53 -14.45
C GLY A 67 -9.07 11.54 -14.36
N LEU A 68 -8.45 10.40 -14.67
CA LEU A 68 -7.01 10.21 -14.61
C LEU A 68 -6.27 11.01 -15.69
N GLU A 69 -6.81 11.14 -16.89
CA GLU A 69 -6.25 11.99 -17.97
C GLU A 69 -6.19 13.48 -17.55
N ARG A 70 -7.09 13.94 -16.67
CA ARG A 70 -7.04 15.29 -16.11
C ARG A 70 -6.06 15.43 -14.95
N ALA A 71 -5.90 14.36 -14.17
CA ALA A 71 -5.04 14.36 -12.99
C ALA A 71 -3.56 14.12 -13.34
N TRP A 72 -3.29 13.41 -14.43
CA TRP A 72 -1.95 12.96 -14.78
C TRP A 72 -1.43 13.64 -16.04
N THR A 73 -0.23 14.18 -15.95
CA THR A 73 0.55 14.61 -17.12
C THR A 73 1.55 13.51 -17.46
N LEU A 74 1.14 12.52 -18.24
CA LEU A 74 1.98 11.39 -18.66
C LEU A 74 2.67 11.69 -19.99
N LYS A 75 3.77 10.98 -20.27
CA LYS A 75 4.49 11.11 -21.55
C LYS A 75 3.85 10.25 -22.64
N GLY A 76 3.42 9.04 -22.30
CA GLY A 76 2.76 8.08 -23.19
C GLY A 76 1.27 7.94 -22.92
N GLU A 77 0.60 7.14 -23.74
CA GLU A 77 -0.80 6.82 -23.52
C GLU A 77 -0.98 5.77 -22.41
N PHE A 78 -2.20 5.69 -21.88
CA PHE A 78 -2.59 4.61 -20.98
C PHE A 78 -4.01 4.12 -21.26
N ARG A 79 -4.26 2.86 -20.89
CA ARG A 79 -5.56 2.20 -21.01
C ARG A 79 -6.10 1.83 -19.64
N VAL A 80 -7.41 1.93 -19.49
CA VAL A 80 -8.11 1.55 -18.26
C VAL A 80 -9.07 0.41 -18.57
N THR A 81 -8.97 -0.69 -17.83
CA THR A 81 -9.88 -1.84 -17.94
C THR A 81 -10.55 -2.10 -16.60
N GLU A 82 -11.88 -2.15 -16.56
CA GLU A 82 -12.64 -2.47 -15.36
C GLU A 82 -12.61 -3.98 -15.06
N LYS A 83 -12.48 -4.32 -13.77
CA LYS A 83 -12.46 -5.70 -13.26
C LYS A 83 -13.52 -5.97 -12.19
N GLY A 84 -14.43 -5.01 -11.97
CA GLY A 84 -15.51 -5.07 -10.97
C GLY A 84 -15.06 -4.59 -9.58
N ASN A 85 -16.04 -4.31 -8.70
CA ASN A 85 -15.82 -3.82 -7.33
C ASN A 85 -14.90 -2.58 -7.26
N ASN A 86 -15.03 -1.66 -8.22
CA ASN A 86 -14.19 -0.48 -8.35
C ASN A 86 -12.67 -0.80 -8.46
N VAL A 87 -12.34 -1.96 -9.02
CA VAL A 87 -10.97 -2.36 -9.36
C VAL A 87 -10.74 -2.19 -10.85
N PHE A 88 -9.61 -1.57 -11.20
CA PHE A 88 -9.23 -1.22 -12.56
C PHE A 88 -7.79 -1.66 -12.83
N ILE A 89 -7.52 -2.11 -14.05
CA ILE A 89 -6.16 -2.27 -14.56
C ILE A 89 -5.81 -1.04 -15.37
N ILE A 90 -4.65 -0.47 -15.11
CA ILE A 90 -4.07 0.67 -15.81
C ILE A 90 -2.83 0.16 -16.52
N GLY A 91 -2.91 0.05 -17.85
CA GLY A 91 -1.76 -0.29 -18.69
C GLY A 91 -1.15 0.99 -19.24
N CYS A 92 0.05 1.35 -18.78
CA CYS A 92 0.85 2.43 -19.31
C CYS A 92 1.58 1.97 -20.58
N GLU A 93 1.80 2.87 -21.54
CA GLU A 93 2.74 2.62 -22.63
C GLU A 93 4.19 2.63 -22.14
N LEU A 94 4.51 3.51 -21.19
CA LEU A 94 5.86 3.70 -20.65
C LEU A 94 5.92 3.29 -19.17
N GLU A 95 6.98 2.57 -18.79
CA GLU A 95 7.25 2.21 -17.39
C GLU A 95 7.43 3.47 -16.52
N ASP A 96 8.14 4.49 -17.04
CA ASP A 96 8.33 5.79 -16.38
C ASP A 96 7.01 6.45 -15.94
N ASP A 97 5.95 6.30 -16.72
CA ASP A 97 4.65 6.87 -16.40
C ASP A 97 3.98 6.10 -15.27
N CYS A 98 4.08 4.77 -15.27
CA CYS A 98 3.63 3.94 -14.16
C CYS A 98 4.41 4.25 -12.87
N ASP A 99 5.72 4.48 -12.97
CA ASP A 99 6.56 4.92 -11.85
C ASP A 99 6.18 6.31 -11.34
N LYS A 100 5.85 7.22 -12.25
CA LYS A 100 5.35 8.56 -11.91
C LYS A 100 4.00 8.48 -11.19
N ILE A 101 3.09 7.62 -11.65
CA ILE A 101 1.80 7.38 -10.98
C ILE A 101 2.06 6.83 -9.57
N MET A 102 2.91 5.81 -9.41
CA MET A 102 3.22 5.23 -8.09
C MET A 102 3.88 6.25 -7.15
N ARG A 103 4.75 7.12 -7.67
CA ARG A 103 5.36 8.21 -6.88
C ARG A 103 4.42 9.39 -6.61
N GLY A 104 3.31 9.51 -7.32
CA GLY A 104 2.35 10.61 -7.12
C GLY A 104 1.26 10.32 -6.08
N VAL A 105 1.24 9.13 -5.47
CA VAL A 105 0.25 8.78 -4.44
C VAL A 105 0.32 9.75 -3.24
N PRO A 106 -0.84 10.10 -2.63
CA PRO A 106 -2.17 9.54 -2.88
C PRO A 106 -2.87 10.16 -4.10
N TRP A 107 -3.71 9.37 -4.76
CA TRP A 107 -4.56 9.82 -5.87
C TRP A 107 -6.02 9.85 -5.46
N LEU A 108 -6.77 10.80 -6.02
CA LEU A 108 -8.21 10.92 -5.82
C LEU A 108 -8.94 10.76 -7.14
N MET A 109 -10.06 10.04 -7.10
CA MET A 109 -11.02 9.94 -8.19
C MET A 109 -12.37 10.48 -7.70
N SER A 110 -12.78 11.65 -8.22
CA SER A 110 -14.01 12.34 -7.78
C SER A 110 -14.11 12.46 -6.24
N ASN A 111 -13.03 12.94 -5.62
CA ASN A 111 -12.84 13.08 -4.16
C ASN A 111 -12.85 11.76 -3.36
N MET A 112 -12.82 10.60 -4.03
CA MET A 112 -12.66 9.30 -3.38
C MET A 112 -11.21 8.84 -3.49
N HIS A 113 -10.70 8.23 -2.42
CA HIS A 113 -9.34 7.68 -2.40
C HIS A 113 -9.18 6.58 -3.45
N MET A 114 -8.10 6.68 -4.25
CA MET A 114 -7.73 5.68 -5.23
C MET A 114 -6.32 5.16 -4.92
N ASN A 115 -6.24 3.88 -4.54
CA ASN A 115 -4.98 3.20 -4.23
C ASN A 115 -4.47 2.43 -5.45
N PHE A 116 -3.17 2.47 -5.69
CA PHE A 116 -2.52 1.77 -6.79
C PHE A 116 -1.48 0.80 -6.26
N LYS A 117 -1.41 -0.38 -6.89
CA LYS A 117 -0.35 -1.37 -6.67
C LYS A 117 0.19 -1.84 -8.02
N ARG A 118 1.47 -2.21 -8.07
CA ARG A 118 2.04 -2.83 -9.27
C ARG A 118 1.42 -4.20 -9.50
N TRP A 119 1.13 -4.53 -10.75
CA TRP A 119 0.70 -5.87 -11.11
C TRP A 119 1.92 -6.78 -11.27
N PHE A 120 1.84 -8.00 -10.73
CA PHE A 120 2.88 -9.01 -10.90
C PHE A 120 2.35 -10.18 -11.74
N PRO A 121 3.20 -10.81 -12.57
CA PRO A 121 2.79 -11.97 -13.35
C PRO A 121 2.35 -13.08 -12.41
N ASN A 122 1.33 -13.84 -12.79
CA ASN A 122 0.72 -14.91 -11.99
C ASN A 122 -0.07 -14.42 -10.75
N MET A 123 -0.22 -13.11 -10.55
CA MET A 123 -1.06 -12.58 -9.48
C MET A 123 -2.51 -12.45 -9.96
N SER A 124 -3.43 -13.14 -9.28
CA SER A 124 -4.86 -12.93 -9.49
C SER A 124 -5.26 -11.56 -8.93
N ILE A 125 -6.16 -10.86 -9.63
CA ILE A 125 -6.70 -9.56 -9.18
C ILE A 125 -7.32 -9.67 -7.78
N LYS A 126 -7.90 -10.83 -7.45
CA LYS A 126 -8.50 -11.11 -6.13
C LYS A 126 -7.47 -11.24 -5.01
N GLN A 127 -6.21 -11.51 -5.35
CA GLN A 127 -5.11 -11.67 -4.39
C GLN A 127 -4.38 -10.35 -4.13
N ILE A 128 -4.71 -9.27 -4.84
CA ILE A 128 -4.03 -7.98 -4.68
C ILE A 128 -4.37 -7.39 -3.32
N PRO A 129 -3.38 -7.17 -2.43
CA PRO A 129 -3.61 -6.67 -1.10
C PRO A 129 -3.88 -5.16 -1.15
N PHE A 130 -5.11 -4.77 -1.48
CA PHE A 130 -5.61 -3.40 -1.30
C PHE A 130 -5.90 -3.05 0.16
N ARG A 131 -5.39 -3.83 1.11
CA ARG A 131 -5.60 -3.55 2.54
C ARG A 131 -4.82 -2.30 2.97
N LEU A 132 -3.61 -2.13 2.46
CA LEU A 132 -2.75 -0.98 2.79
C LEU A 132 -2.73 0.03 1.65
N SER A 133 -2.88 1.30 2.00
CA SER A 133 -2.70 2.44 1.10
C SER A 133 -1.53 3.28 1.53
N THR A 134 -0.88 3.91 0.55
CA THR A 134 0.30 4.74 0.77
C THR A 134 -0.10 6.21 0.80
N PHE A 135 0.31 6.93 1.84
CA PHE A 135 0.03 8.36 2.01
C PHE A 135 1.29 9.11 2.43
N TRP A 136 1.38 10.38 2.03
CA TRP A 136 2.29 11.33 2.67
C TRP A 136 1.62 11.89 3.91
N ILE A 137 2.34 11.87 5.03
CA ILE A 137 1.98 12.57 6.25
C ILE A 137 3.04 13.62 6.58
N GLN A 138 2.69 14.61 7.38
CA GLN A 138 3.59 15.65 7.83
C GLN A 138 3.83 15.51 9.33
N LEU A 139 5.09 15.37 9.74
CA LEU A 139 5.48 15.41 11.14
C LEU A 139 5.83 16.85 11.48
N HIS A 140 4.92 17.53 12.17
CA HIS A 140 5.08 18.88 12.66
C HIS A 140 5.66 18.90 14.07
N ASP A 141 6.26 20.03 14.43
CA ASP A 141 6.87 20.26 15.74
C ASP A 141 7.99 19.25 16.07
N LEU A 142 8.62 18.64 15.07
CA LEU A 142 9.75 17.75 15.28
C LEU A 142 10.97 18.56 15.78
N PRO A 143 11.55 18.26 16.96
CA PRO A 143 12.73 18.98 17.42
C PRO A 143 13.91 18.76 16.47
N LEU A 144 14.75 19.79 16.32
CA LEU A 144 15.85 19.77 15.36
C LEU A 144 16.84 18.62 15.61
N GLU A 145 17.06 18.21 16.87
CA GLU A 145 17.92 17.06 17.14
C GLU A 145 17.36 15.72 16.60
N PHE A 146 16.06 15.65 16.28
CA PHE A 146 15.40 14.50 15.67
C PHE A 146 15.29 14.61 14.14
N LEU A 147 15.80 15.68 13.54
CA LEU A 147 15.87 15.87 12.09
C LEU A 147 17.02 15.05 11.47
N ASP A 148 16.98 13.75 11.71
CA ASP A 148 17.90 12.74 11.21
C ASP A 148 17.07 11.57 10.68
N GLU A 149 17.46 11.04 9.52
CA GLU A 149 16.71 9.98 8.85
C GLU A 149 16.47 8.79 9.79
N TYR A 150 17.51 8.30 10.46
CA TYR A 150 17.41 7.13 11.33
C TYR A 150 16.44 7.37 12.49
N LYS A 151 16.47 8.56 13.11
CA LYS A 151 15.52 8.95 14.17
C LYS A 151 14.09 9.06 13.63
N ILE A 152 13.89 9.68 12.47
CA ILE A 152 12.58 9.78 11.82
C ILE A 152 12.02 8.38 11.53
N ARG A 153 12.83 7.46 10.98
CA ARG A 153 12.41 6.07 10.76
C ARG A 153 11.92 5.42 12.06
N LYS A 154 12.65 5.63 13.16
CA LYS A 154 12.29 5.09 14.48
C LYS A 154 10.96 5.66 15.00
N ILE A 155 10.70 6.96 14.81
CA ILE A 155 9.42 7.59 15.14
C ILE A 155 8.30 7.01 14.27
N CYS A 156 8.57 6.77 12.98
CA CYS A 156 7.57 6.26 12.05
C CYS A 156 7.30 4.75 12.18
N ASN A 157 8.08 4.00 12.96
CA ASN A 157 7.79 2.59 13.24
C ASN A 157 6.47 2.37 14.00
N VAL A 158 5.89 3.43 14.57
CA VAL A 158 4.55 3.39 15.16
C VAL A 158 3.47 3.25 14.06
N PHE A 159 3.78 3.63 12.82
CA PHE A 159 2.97 3.33 11.64
C PHE A 159 3.32 1.96 11.08
N SER A 160 2.37 1.35 10.37
CA SER A 160 2.47 -0.04 9.90
C SER A 160 3.67 -0.30 8.99
N ALA A 161 4.09 0.67 8.18
CA ALA A 161 5.39 0.69 7.50
C ALA A 161 5.72 2.10 6.99
N MET A 162 6.91 2.61 7.28
CA MET A 162 7.45 3.80 6.59
C MET A 162 8.18 3.37 5.32
N THR A 163 7.86 4.01 4.20
CA THR A 163 8.42 3.65 2.88
C THR A 163 9.45 4.66 2.39
N GLU A 164 9.26 5.95 2.67
CA GLU A 164 10.08 7.03 2.09
C GLU A 164 10.09 8.25 3.02
N ILE A 165 11.18 9.02 3.00
CA ILE A 165 11.30 10.35 3.61
C ILE A 165 11.51 11.34 2.46
N ASP A 166 10.82 12.48 2.51
CA ASP A 166 10.97 13.52 1.49
C ASP A 166 12.40 14.08 1.50
N GLU A 167 13.12 13.87 0.39
CA GLU A 167 14.52 14.28 0.21
C GLU A 167 14.75 15.78 0.37
N ARG A 168 13.69 16.61 0.35
CA ARG A 168 13.77 18.06 0.61
C ARG A 168 14.27 18.43 2.01
N ILE A 169 14.54 17.46 2.88
CA ILE A 169 15.13 17.63 4.22
C ILE A 169 16.68 17.66 4.13
N GLU A 170 17.26 18.02 2.99
CA GLU A 170 18.71 18.04 2.76
C GLU A 170 19.50 19.00 3.67
N SER A 171 18.86 19.97 4.34
CA SER A 171 19.53 20.79 5.36
C SER A 171 18.57 21.46 6.34
N ILE A 172 19.06 21.72 7.56
CA ILE A 172 18.38 22.56 8.57
C ILE A 172 18.03 23.94 8.00
N MET A 173 18.85 24.47 7.08
CA MET A 173 18.61 25.78 6.45
C MET A 173 17.40 25.79 5.49
N GLY A 174 16.96 24.62 5.00
CA GLY A 174 15.78 24.46 4.15
C GLY A 174 14.54 23.94 4.90
N TRP A 175 14.60 23.81 6.23
CA TRP A 175 13.52 23.23 7.01
C TRP A 175 12.33 24.18 7.15
N ASN A 176 11.18 23.78 6.59
CA ASN A 176 9.94 24.56 6.63
C ASN A 176 9.03 24.21 7.84
N GLY A 177 9.62 23.70 8.92
CA GLY A 177 8.89 23.39 10.18
C GLY A 177 8.18 22.02 10.23
N PHE A 178 8.28 21.21 9.18
CA PHE A 178 7.78 19.83 9.18
C PHE A 178 8.64 18.90 8.33
N VAL A 179 8.52 17.60 8.62
CA VAL A 179 9.11 16.50 7.84
C VAL A 179 7.98 15.78 7.12
N ARG A 180 8.11 15.53 5.81
CA ARG A 180 7.18 14.66 5.10
C ARG A 180 7.71 13.24 5.04
N VAL A 181 6.87 12.30 5.45
CA VAL A 181 7.17 10.87 5.35
C VAL A 181 6.03 10.17 4.63
N ARG A 182 6.39 9.15 3.86
CA ARG A 182 5.45 8.28 3.18
C ARG A 182 5.25 7.02 3.99
N ILE A 183 4.01 6.76 4.39
CA ILE A 183 3.64 5.60 5.19
C ILE A 183 2.63 4.72 4.45
N GLU A 184 2.65 3.42 4.73
CA GLU A 184 1.54 2.53 4.45
C GLU A 184 0.62 2.44 5.67
N PHE A 185 -0.67 2.54 5.41
CA PHE A 185 -1.69 2.56 6.45
C PHE A 185 -3.02 1.98 5.96
N LEU A 186 -3.86 1.53 6.91
CA LEU A 186 -5.19 0.98 6.65
C LEU A 186 -6.18 2.13 6.44
N PRO A 187 -6.76 2.34 5.24
CA PRO A 187 -7.71 3.42 4.99
C PRO A 187 -8.95 3.39 5.90
N GLU A 188 -9.27 2.23 6.46
CA GLU A 188 -10.44 2.02 7.33
C GLU A 188 -10.20 2.50 8.77
N LYS A 189 -8.94 2.74 9.16
CA LYS A 189 -8.60 3.27 10.48
C LYS A 189 -8.42 4.79 10.40
N PRO A 190 -8.79 5.57 11.43
CA PRO A 190 -8.43 6.97 11.48
C PRO A 190 -6.91 7.12 11.66
N LEU A 191 -6.30 8.08 10.96
CA LEU A 191 -4.93 8.48 11.25
C LEU A 191 -4.87 9.05 12.67
N MET A 192 -3.81 8.71 13.40
CA MET A 192 -3.56 9.27 14.73
C MET A 192 -3.20 10.76 14.59
N PRO A 193 -3.67 11.64 15.50
CA PRO A 193 -3.41 13.08 15.42
C PRO A 193 -1.96 13.47 15.76
N GLY A 194 -1.19 12.54 16.32
CA GLY A 194 0.20 12.75 16.72
C GLY A 194 0.74 11.61 17.56
N ILE A 195 2.02 11.72 17.92
CA ILE A 195 2.78 10.72 18.67
C ILE A 195 3.64 11.42 19.72
N PHE A 196 3.77 10.84 20.91
CA PHE A 196 4.77 11.28 21.89
C PHE A 196 6.12 10.60 21.66
N ILE A 197 7.19 11.39 21.62
CA ILE A 197 8.58 10.91 21.66
C ILE A 197 9.21 11.25 23.01
N TYR A 198 10.20 10.46 23.42
CA TYR A 198 11.01 10.73 24.61
C TYR A 198 12.29 11.44 24.18
N ILE A 199 12.57 12.60 24.77
CA ILE A 199 13.80 13.37 24.50
C ILE A 199 14.88 12.93 25.48
N ASP A 200 14.61 13.06 26.78
CA ASP A 200 15.49 12.68 27.89
C ASP A 200 14.66 12.09 29.06
N GLU A 201 15.31 11.67 30.15
CA GLU A 201 14.66 11.05 31.32
C GLU A 201 13.46 11.88 31.84
N GLY A 202 12.26 11.42 31.47
CA GLY A 202 10.98 12.00 31.90
C GLY A 202 10.39 13.07 30.95
N GLN A 203 11.16 13.62 30.01
CA GLN A 203 10.64 14.62 29.08
C GLN A 203 10.06 13.97 27.83
N ARG A 204 8.76 14.21 27.60
CA ARG A 204 8.06 13.80 26.38
C ARG A 204 7.74 15.02 25.53
N HIS A 205 7.79 14.82 24.23
CA HIS A 205 7.44 15.84 23.24
C HIS A 205 6.39 15.32 22.28
N TRP A 206 5.40 16.14 21.97
CA TRP A 206 4.30 15.79 21.08
C TRP A 206 4.65 16.17 19.64
N ILE A 207 4.65 15.18 18.75
CA ILE A 207 4.75 15.39 17.30
C ILE A 207 3.34 15.32 16.74
N LYS A 208 2.93 16.38 16.06
CA LYS A 208 1.62 16.43 15.39
C LYS A 208 1.74 15.83 13.97
N ILE A 209 0.73 15.06 13.56
CA ILE A 209 0.61 14.43 12.24
C ILE A 209 -0.45 15.13 11.39
#